data_AF-A0A9E3HCL4-F1
#
_entry.id   AF-A0A9E3HCL4-F1
#
_cell.length_a   1.000
_cell.length_b   1.000
_cell.length_c   1.000
_cell.angle_alpha   90.00
_cell.angle_beta   90.00
_cell.angle_gamma   90.00
#
_symmetry.space_group_name_H-M   'P 1'
#
loop_
_entity.id
_entity.type
_entity.pdbx_description
1 polymer ?
#
loop_
_entity_poly.entity_id
_entity_poly.type
_entity_poly.pdbx_seq_one_letter_code
_entity_poly.pdbx_strand_id
1 'polypeptide(L)'
;MFGSVSNRCPIDRCPLICHIPELKEQPLYYNQKASLVQLKVDRPWYKDIHSQVLQEVPKKVELAFDRWLNGDVKGKKSGRPRFKGKGQYKTFTYTQFKRHHFVTGRRKEKGSLRRKKAIEKLGRQHKKVADTRKDFHFHSAKKLLDKYDVVAVEKLNIKGLAKTKLAKSINDAGWGQFVSILSNKAVNAGLKVIAVNPSGTSQECSSCGHKVKKPLSQRMHDCPICHASLCRDLNAIAVILILKIKKLIS
;
A
#
# COMPACT_ATOMS: atom_id res chain seq x y z
N MET A 1 3.48 -19.89 24.13
CA MET A 1 2.21 -19.25 23.74
C MET A 1 2.48 -17.95 22.99
N PHE A 2 2.46 -17.96 21.66
CA PHE A 2 2.47 -16.72 20.86
C PHE A 2 1.28 -16.80 19.88
N GLY A 3 0.19 -16.13 20.24
CA GLY A 3 -1.03 -16.06 19.43
C GLY A 3 -0.77 -15.26 18.16
N SER A 4 -0.77 -15.94 17.01
CA SER A 4 -0.72 -15.28 15.71
C SER A 4 -2.11 -14.73 15.36
N VAL A 5 -2.26 -13.40 15.43
CA VAL A 5 -3.47 -12.71 14.99
C VAL A 5 -3.57 -12.86 13.46
N SER A 6 -4.38 -13.81 13.02
CA SER A 6 -4.61 -14.13 11.61
C SER A 6 -5.60 -13.16 10.97
N ASN A 7 -5.08 -12.17 10.22
CA ASN A 7 -5.86 -11.29 9.34
C ASN A 7 -6.31 -11.97 8.03
N ARG A 8 -6.70 -13.26 8.05
CA ARG A 8 -7.02 -14.02 6.84
C ARG A 8 -8.53 -14.32 6.78
N CYS A 9 -9.17 -13.98 5.66
CA CYS A 9 -10.60 -14.20 5.43
C CYS A 9 -10.88 -15.69 5.06
N PRO A 10 -12.13 -16.17 5.15
CA PRO A 10 -12.48 -17.56 4.80
C PRO A 10 -12.23 -17.95 3.33
N ILE A 11 -12.27 -16.99 2.41
CA ILE A 11 -11.98 -17.20 0.97
C ILE A 11 -10.48 -17.44 0.71
N ASP A 12 -9.59 -16.88 1.53
CA ASP A 12 -8.13 -17.11 1.44
C ASP A 12 -7.68 -18.36 2.21
N ARG A 13 -8.63 -19.15 2.70
CA ARG A 13 -8.36 -20.45 3.30
C ARG A 13 -8.29 -21.44 2.14
N CYS A 14 -7.15 -21.52 1.46
CA CYS A 14 -6.77 -22.81 0.90
C CYS A 14 -6.46 -23.67 2.15
N PRO A 15 -7.32 -24.63 2.54
CA PRO A 15 -6.86 -25.63 3.47
C PRO A 15 -5.82 -26.40 2.67
N LEU A 16 -4.54 -26.20 2.97
CA LEU A 16 -3.53 -27.13 2.48
C LEU A 16 -3.86 -28.46 3.15
N ILE A 17 -4.66 -29.28 2.46
CA ILE A 17 -4.98 -30.67 2.82
C ILE A 17 -3.72 -31.54 2.62
N CYS A 18 -2.70 -31.01 1.93
CA CYS A 18 -1.42 -31.66 1.76
C CYS A 18 -0.44 -31.29 2.89
N HIS A 19 0.23 -32.32 3.40
CA HIS A 19 1.45 -32.15 4.20
C HIS A 19 2.45 -31.34 3.37
N ILE A 20 2.86 -30.18 3.89
CA ILE A 20 3.96 -29.41 3.29
C ILE A 20 5.19 -30.29 3.45
N PRO A 21 5.79 -30.80 2.36
CA PRO A 21 6.92 -31.70 2.46
C PRO A 21 8.04 -31.00 3.24
N GLU A 22 8.73 -31.74 4.10
CA GLU A 22 9.95 -31.22 4.71
C GLU A 22 10.89 -30.79 3.59
N LEU A 23 11.27 -29.52 3.64
CA LEU A 23 12.16 -28.95 2.63
C LEU A 23 13.50 -29.68 2.76
N LYS A 24 13.79 -30.53 1.76
CA LYS A 24 14.99 -31.37 1.71
C LYS A 24 16.29 -30.56 1.81
N GLU A 25 16.26 -29.31 1.40
CA GLU A 25 17.40 -28.39 1.40
C GLU A 25 16.98 -26.96 1.77
N GLN A 26 17.87 -26.25 2.44
CA GLN A 26 17.69 -24.81 2.67
C GLN A 26 17.72 -24.07 1.32
N PRO A 27 16.84 -23.09 1.10
CA PRO A 27 16.74 -22.39 -0.17
C PRO A 27 17.86 -21.33 -0.29
N LEU A 28 19.11 -21.77 -0.33
CA LEU A 28 20.29 -20.93 -0.52
C LEU A 28 20.36 -20.42 -1.96
N TYR A 29 21.15 -19.37 -2.20
CA TYR A 29 21.30 -18.78 -3.52
C TYR A 29 21.71 -19.79 -4.59
N TYR A 30 22.65 -20.69 -4.28
CA TYR A 30 23.15 -21.67 -5.25
C TYR A 30 22.07 -22.68 -5.65
N ASN A 31 21.28 -23.19 -4.70
CA ASN A 31 20.20 -24.14 -4.96
C ASN A 31 19.08 -23.50 -5.77
N GLN A 32 18.70 -22.26 -5.41
CA GLN A 32 17.72 -21.48 -6.17
C GLN A 32 18.23 -21.06 -7.56
N LYS A 33 19.54 -20.85 -7.73
CA LYS A 33 20.14 -20.54 -9.03
C LYS A 33 20.14 -21.77 -9.94
N ALA A 34 20.40 -22.97 -9.40
CA ALA A 34 20.36 -24.21 -10.16
C ALA A 34 18.96 -24.49 -10.72
N SER A 35 17.91 -24.22 -9.94
CA SER A 35 16.51 -24.41 -10.38
C SER A 35 16.08 -23.47 -11.50
N LEU A 36 16.83 -22.38 -11.80
CA LEU A 36 16.53 -21.49 -12.93
C LEU A 36 16.58 -22.21 -14.29
N VAL A 37 17.35 -23.29 -14.40
CA VAL A 37 17.42 -24.08 -15.65
C VAL A 37 16.07 -24.74 -15.91
N GLN A 38 15.55 -25.49 -14.93
CA GLN A 38 14.24 -26.12 -15.02
C GLN A 38 13.12 -25.08 -15.16
N LEU A 39 13.18 -23.97 -14.40
CA LEU A 39 12.17 -22.91 -14.49
C LEU A 39 12.07 -22.27 -15.88
N LYS A 40 13.15 -22.23 -16.67
CA LYS A 40 13.10 -21.75 -18.05
C LYS A 40 12.45 -22.73 -19.03
N VAL A 41 12.43 -24.02 -18.66
CA VAL A 41 11.68 -25.06 -19.38
C VAL A 41 10.21 -24.95 -19.02
N ASP A 42 9.91 -24.94 -17.71
CA ASP A 42 8.54 -24.90 -17.19
C ASP A 42 7.81 -23.58 -17.54
N ARG A 43 8.55 -22.47 -17.67
CA ARG A 43 8.02 -21.12 -17.91
C ARG A 43 8.74 -20.45 -19.07
N PRO A 44 8.29 -20.64 -20.32
CA PRO A 44 8.98 -20.14 -21.51
C PRO A 44 9.28 -18.63 -21.49
N TRP A 45 8.40 -17.80 -20.89
CA TRP A 45 8.59 -16.35 -20.75
C TRP A 45 9.79 -15.94 -19.87
N TYR A 46 10.40 -16.87 -19.12
CA TYR A 46 11.66 -16.60 -18.41
C TYR A 46 12.84 -16.42 -19.36
N LYS A 47 12.74 -16.88 -20.61
CA LYS A 47 13.79 -16.71 -21.63
C LYS A 47 13.94 -15.24 -22.04
N ASP A 48 12.84 -14.47 -21.99
CA ASP A 48 12.82 -13.03 -22.29
C ASP A 48 13.47 -12.20 -21.18
N ILE A 49 13.56 -12.75 -19.97
CA ILE A 49 14.18 -12.09 -18.82
C ILE A 49 15.68 -12.31 -18.86
N HIS A 50 16.44 -11.21 -18.85
CA HIS A 50 17.89 -11.26 -18.84
C HIS A 50 18.43 -12.12 -17.67
N SER A 51 19.37 -13.02 -17.96
CA SER A 51 19.88 -14.04 -17.03
C SER A 51 20.39 -13.48 -15.70
N GLN A 52 21.08 -12.34 -15.71
CA GLN A 52 21.55 -11.67 -14.48
C GLN A 52 20.40 -11.22 -13.58
N VAL A 53 19.28 -10.78 -14.15
CA VAL A 53 18.13 -10.34 -13.37
C VAL A 53 17.52 -11.54 -12.64
N LEU A 54 17.44 -12.68 -13.33
CA LEU A 54 16.98 -13.94 -12.73
C LEU A 54 17.89 -14.41 -11.59
N GLN A 55 19.21 -14.22 -11.69
CA GLN A 55 20.16 -14.62 -10.65
C GLN A 55 20.21 -13.63 -9.46
N GLU A 56 20.04 -12.33 -9.71
CA GLU A 56 20.07 -11.30 -8.67
C GLU A 56 18.88 -11.41 -7.69
N VAL A 57 17.73 -11.93 -8.14
CA VAL A 57 16.54 -12.07 -7.28
C VAL A 57 16.79 -13.07 -6.14
N PRO A 58 17.17 -14.34 -6.39
CA PRO A 58 17.56 -15.29 -5.34
C PRO A 58 18.61 -14.74 -4.38
N LYS A 59 19.63 -14.06 -4.89
CA LYS A 59 20.69 -13.45 -4.07
C LYS A 59 20.15 -12.39 -3.11
N LYS A 60 19.23 -11.55 -3.58
CA LYS A 60 18.58 -10.52 -2.74
C LYS A 60 17.65 -11.14 -1.70
N VAL A 61 17.00 -12.26 -2.04
CA VAL A 61 16.16 -13.00 -1.10
C VAL A 61 17.02 -13.52 0.04
N GLU A 62 18.10 -14.24 -0.26
CA GLU A 62 19.05 -14.76 0.73
C GLU A 62 19.60 -13.64 1.63
N LEU A 63 20.15 -12.57 1.05
CA LEU A 63 20.65 -11.42 1.82
C LEU A 63 19.58 -10.77 2.72
N ALA A 64 18.32 -10.76 2.30
CA ALA A 64 17.24 -10.22 3.11
C ALA A 64 16.93 -11.13 4.31
N PHE A 65 16.99 -12.44 4.12
CA PHE A 65 16.83 -13.42 5.21
C PHE A 65 18.04 -13.41 6.15
N ASP A 66 19.27 -13.34 5.65
CA ASP A 66 20.48 -13.23 6.48
C ASP A 66 20.46 -12.00 7.37
N ARG A 67 20.10 -10.84 6.81
CA ARG A 67 19.98 -9.59 7.59
C ARG A 67 18.86 -9.64 8.63
N TRP A 68 17.87 -10.48 8.43
CA TRP A 68 16.78 -10.67 9.39
C TRP A 68 17.18 -11.65 10.50
N LEU A 69 17.81 -12.78 10.16
CA LEU A 69 18.22 -13.82 11.10
C LEU A 69 19.48 -13.42 11.88
N ASN A 70 20.54 -13.08 11.15
CA ASN A 70 21.89 -12.87 11.67
C ASN A 70 22.18 -11.39 11.95
N GLY A 71 21.58 -10.49 11.16
CA GLY A 71 21.78 -9.04 11.29
C GLY A 71 22.93 -8.51 10.43
N ASP A 72 23.15 -7.20 10.48
CA ASP A 72 24.25 -6.54 9.79
C ASP A 72 25.57 -6.68 10.58
N VAL A 73 26.71 -6.32 9.98
CA VAL A 73 28.05 -6.31 10.62
C VAL A 73 28.07 -5.47 11.91
N LYS A 74 27.12 -4.53 12.04
CA LYS A 74 26.92 -3.67 13.22
C LYS A 74 25.91 -4.23 14.24
N GLY A 75 25.53 -5.49 14.13
CA GLY A 75 24.54 -6.16 15.01
C GLY A 75 23.08 -5.71 14.81
N LYS A 76 22.80 -4.80 13.86
CA LYS A 76 21.43 -4.33 13.60
C LYS A 76 20.68 -5.34 12.74
N LYS A 77 19.62 -5.96 13.29
CA LYS A 77 18.73 -6.84 12.53
C LYS A 77 17.70 -6.05 11.74
N SER A 78 17.51 -6.42 10.47
CA SER A 78 16.38 -5.90 9.69
C SER A 78 15.09 -6.59 10.09
N GLY A 79 13.95 -5.92 9.90
CA GLY A 79 12.64 -6.57 10.10
C GLY A 79 12.43 -7.73 9.11
N ARG A 80 11.51 -8.64 9.47
CA ARG A 80 11.14 -9.82 8.66
C ARG A 80 10.96 -9.45 7.17
N PRO A 81 11.59 -10.19 6.23
CA PRO A 81 11.40 -9.96 4.80
C PRO A 81 9.92 -10.02 4.42
N ARG A 82 9.52 -9.12 3.52
CA ARG A 82 8.15 -9.04 3.00
C ARG A 82 8.18 -8.93 1.50
N PHE A 83 7.21 -9.56 0.83
CA PHE A 83 6.98 -9.34 -0.58
C PHE A 83 6.77 -7.85 -0.86
N LYS A 84 7.39 -7.36 -1.93
CA LYS A 84 7.18 -6.00 -2.41
C LYS A 84 5.91 -5.99 -3.25
N GLY A 85 5.07 -4.97 -3.06
CA GLY A 85 3.91 -4.76 -3.94
C GLY A 85 4.33 -4.49 -5.39
N LYS A 86 3.44 -4.81 -6.34
CA LYS A 86 3.60 -4.51 -7.77
C LYS A 86 3.98 -3.02 -7.95
N GLY A 87 5.03 -2.74 -8.74
CA GLY A 87 5.53 -1.37 -8.97
C GLY A 87 6.42 -0.77 -7.86
N GLN A 88 6.60 -1.44 -6.73
CA GLN A 88 7.55 -0.99 -5.68
C GLN A 88 9.00 -1.40 -5.94
N TYR A 89 9.22 -2.36 -6.85
CA TYR A 89 10.55 -2.77 -7.26
C TYR A 89 11.08 -1.79 -8.32
N LYS A 90 11.89 -0.82 -7.89
CA LYS A 90 12.41 0.26 -8.76
C LYS A 90 13.86 0.05 -9.19
N THR A 91 14.46 -1.09 -8.84
CA THR A 91 15.88 -1.35 -9.05
C THR A 91 16.14 -2.81 -9.43
N PHE A 92 16.37 -3.06 -10.71
CA PHE A 92 17.08 -4.25 -11.18
C PHE A 92 18.58 -3.93 -11.27
N THR A 93 19.42 -4.90 -10.87
CA THR A 93 20.88 -4.76 -10.97
C THR A 93 21.35 -5.57 -12.16
N TYR A 94 22.18 -5.00 -13.01
CA TYR A 94 22.98 -5.78 -13.96
C TYR A 94 24.42 -5.81 -13.47
N THR A 95 24.91 -6.98 -13.08
CA THR A 95 26.22 -7.15 -12.43
C THR A 95 27.39 -6.93 -13.38
N GLN A 96 27.22 -7.18 -14.67
CA GLN A 96 28.28 -7.02 -15.68
C GLN A 96 28.52 -5.58 -16.11
N PHE A 97 27.61 -4.65 -15.82
CA PHE A 97 27.86 -3.26 -16.16
C PHE A 97 28.79 -2.63 -15.12
N LYS A 98 29.98 -2.21 -15.57
CA LYS A 98 30.94 -1.47 -14.76
C LYS A 98 30.27 -0.25 -14.13
N ARG A 99 30.69 0.09 -12.91
CA ARG A 99 30.17 1.19 -12.05
C ARG A 99 29.98 2.54 -12.73
N HIS A 100 30.65 2.78 -13.86
CA HIS A 100 30.56 4.03 -14.62
C HIS A 100 29.25 4.18 -15.42
N HIS A 101 28.51 3.09 -15.68
CA HIS A 101 27.30 3.11 -16.52
C HIS A 101 26.01 3.23 -15.70
N PHE A 102 26.08 3.00 -14.39
CA PHE A 102 24.94 3.13 -13.48
C PHE A 102 25.16 4.30 -12.54
N VAL A 103 24.14 5.14 -12.37
CA VAL A 103 24.04 6.06 -11.22
C VAL A 103 23.79 5.21 -9.97
N THR A 104 24.81 4.45 -9.56
CA THR A 104 24.80 3.72 -8.30
C THR A 104 24.87 4.73 -7.16
N GLY A 105 24.09 4.47 -6.11
CA GLY A 105 23.90 5.34 -4.95
C GLY A 105 25.12 5.56 -4.05
N ARG A 106 26.31 5.78 -4.61
CA ARG A 106 27.34 6.54 -3.90
C ARG A 106 26.90 8.00 -3.91
N ARG A 107 26.86 8.63 -2.74
CA ARG A 107 26.66 10.08 -2.64
C ARG A 107 27.78 10.73 -3.45
N LYS A 108 27.43 11.41 -4.55
CA LYS A 108 28.40 12.20 -5.30
C LYS A 108 28.99 13.26 -4.38
N GLU A 109 30.25 13.61 -4.61
CA GLU A 109 30.95 14.61 -3.82
C GLU A 109 30.11 15.87 -3.67
N LYS A 110 30.03 16.37 -2.43
CA LYS A 110 29.30 17.59 -2.14
C LYS A 110 29.92 18.72 -2.96
N GLY A 111 29.09 19.54 -3.61
CA GLY A 111 29.56 20.64 -4.48
C GLY A 111 29.76 20.28 -5.95
N SER A 112 30.04 19.00 -6.29
CA SER A 112 30.35 18.63 -7.68
C SER A 112 29.22 18.93 -8.69
N LEU A 113 29.58 19.38 -9.90
CA LEU A 113 28.65 19.57 -11.04
C LEU A 113 27.83 18.31 -11.33
N ARG A 114 28.47 17.14 -11.21
CA ARG A 114 27.85 15.83 -11.39
C ARG A 114 26.77 15.54 -10.34
N ARG A 115 26.90 16.05 -9.10
CA ARG A 115 25.89 15.97 -8.04
C ARG A 115 24.70 16.88 -8.35
N LYS A 116 24.95 18.12 -8.78
CA LYS A 116 23.89 19.07 -9.18
C LYS A 116 22.98 18.45 -10.26
N LYS A 117 23.55 17.91 -11.34
CA LYS A 117 22.81 17.21 -12.42
C LYS A 117 21.98 16.01 -11.90
N ALA A 118 22.51 15.25 -10.94
CA ALA A 118 21.81 14.11 -10.37
C ALA A 118 20.62 14.52 -9.49
N ILE A 119 20.78 15.57 -8.67
CA ILE A 119 19.71 16.15 -7.86
C ILE A 119 18.60 16.69 -8.77
N GLU A 120 18.96 17.38 -9.83
CA GLU A 120 18.00 17.91 -10.80
C GLU A 120 17.19 16.78 -11.46
N LYS A 121 17.86 15.72 -11.94
CA LYS A 121 17.17 14.55 -12.52
C LYS A 121 16.21 13.89 -11.52
N LEU A 122 16.64 13.74 -10.27
CA LEU A 122 15.80 13.22 -9.19
C LEU A 122 14.60 14.14 -8.94
N GLY A 123 14.83 15.46 -8.90
CA GLY A 123 13.78 16.47 -8.76
C GLY A 123 12.74 16.39 -9.88
N ARG A 124 13.16 16.25 -11.13
CA ARG A 124 12.26 16.05 -12.29
C ARG A 124 11.38 14.81 -12.12
N GLN A 125 11.94 13.70 -11.63
CA GLN A 125 11.18 12.48 -11.36
C GLN A 125 10.17 12.66 -10.23
N HIS A 126 10.56 13.30 -9.12
CA HIS A 126 9.63 13.61 -8.03
C HIS A 126 8.53 14.56 -8.47
N LYS A 127 8.86 15.57 -9.29
CA LYS A 127 7.88 16.49 -9.90
C LYS A 127 6.88 15.74 -10.75
N LYS A 128 7.35 14.87 -11.66
CA LYS A 128 6.45 14.03 -12.49
C LYS A 128 5.47 13.21 -11.63
N VAL A 129 5.95 12.56 -10.57
CA VAL A 129 5.09 11.79 -9.66
C VAL A 129 4.09 12.69 -8.95
N ALA A 130 4.51 13.87 -8.48
CA ALA A 130 3.63 14.83 -7.81
C ALA A 130 2.55 15.38 -8.77
N ASP A 131 2.92 15.69 -10.01
CA ASP A 131 2.03 16.22 -11.03
C ASP A 131 1.01 15.15 -11.46
N THR A 132 1.44 13.91 -11.72
CA THR A 132 0.51 12.80 -12.03
C THR A 132 -0.47 12.54 -10.88
N ARG A 133 -0.03 12.63 -9.62
CA ARG A 133 -0.92 12.49 -8.47
C ARG A 133 -1.92 13.64 -8.38
N LYS A 134 -1.46 14.87 -8.61
CA LYS A 134 -2.32 16.06 -8.58
C LYS A 134 -3.36 16.01 -9.71
N ASP A 135 -2.95 15.56 -10.89
CA ASP A 135 -3.84 15.34 -12.02
C ASP A 135 -4.92 14.29 -11.71
N PHE A 136 -4.53 13.15 -11.13
CA PHE A 136 -5.47 12.15 -10.64
C PHE A 136 -6.47 12.75 -9.63
N HIS A 137 -5.99 13.54 -8.67
CA HIS A 137 -6.86 14.21 -7.69
C HIS A 137 -7.88 15.15 -8.34
N PHE A 138 -7.47 15.95 -9.32
CA PHE A 138 -8.41 16.83 -10.04
C PHE A 138 -9.44 16.05 -10.83
N HIS A 139 -9.03 15.00 -11.56
CA HIS A 139 -9.94 14.15 -12.30
C HIS A 139 -10.95 13.45 -11.38
N SER A 140 -10.50 12.92 -10.24
CA SER A 140 -11.37 12.31 -9.24
C SER A 140 -12.33 13.32 -8.60
N ALA A 141 -11.85 14.52 -8.27
CA ALA A 141 -12.68 15.56 -7.69
C ALA A 141 -13.77 16.01 -8.68
N LYS A 142 -13.40 16.25 -9.94
CA LYS A 142 -14.36 16.59 -11.00
C LYS A 142 -15.44 15.52 -11.15
N LYS A 143 -15.06 14.24 -11.25
CA LYS A 143 -16.02 13.12 -11.35
C LYS A 143 -17.01 13.03 -10.19
N LEU A 144 -16.61 13.42 -8.98
CA LEU A 144 -17.49 13.42 -7.81
C LEU A 144 -18.43 14.63 -7.83
N LEU A 145 -17.91 15.81 -8.12
CA LEU A 145 -18.67 17.06 -8.13
C LEU A 145 -19.64 17.15 -9.32
N ASP A 146 -19.33 16.52 -10.45
CA ASP A 146 -20.24 16.43 -11.60
C ASP A 146 -21.47 15.52 -11.32
N LYS A 147 -21.39 14.66 -10.30
CA LYS A 147 -22.43 13.66 -10.00
C LYS A 147 -23.23 13.96 -8.74
N TYR A 148 -22.66 14.70 -7.79
CA TYR A 148 -23.23 14.89 -6.46
C TYR A 148 -23.06 16.34 -6.02
N ASP A 149 -24.16 16.95 -5.57
CA ASP A 149 -24.14 18.33 -5.06
C ASP A 149 -23.49 18.45 -3.67
N VAL A 150 -23.54 17.35 -2.91
CA VAL A 150 -23.02 17.26 -1.55
C VAL A 150 -22.14 16.02 -1.42
N VAL A 151 -20.89 16.23 -1.00
CA VAL A 151 -19.92 15.15 -0.77
C VAL A 151 -19.52 15.12 0.71
N ALA A 152 -19.74 13.99 1.36
CA ALA A 152 -19.31 13.76 2.74
C ALA A 152 -17.95 13.03 2.76
N VAL A 153 -17.02 13.51 3.58
CA VAL A 153 -15.69 12.93 3.75
C VAL A 153 -15.44 12.68 5.24
N GLU A 154 -14.83 11.55 5.59
CA GLU A 154 -14.42 11.29 6.97
C GLU A 154 -13.32 12.26 7.42
N LYS A 155 -13.50 12.88 8.58
CA LYS A 155 -12.51 13.73 9.25
C LYS A 155 -11.44 12.89 9.93
N LEU A 156 -10.68 12.14 9.15
CA LEU A 156 -9.56 11.35 9.65
C LEU A 156 -8.39 12.26 10.07
N ASN A 157 -7.66 11.86 11.12
CA ASN A 157 -6.40 12.52 11.48
C ASN A 157 -5.27 12.11 10.50
N ILE A 158 -5.31 12.67 9.29
CA ILE A 158 -4.36 12.35 8.21
C ILE A 158 -2.92 12.63 8.64
N LYS A 159 -2.68 13.72 9.38
CA LYS A 159 -1.33 14.07 9.89
C LYS A 159 -0.80 13.02 10.87
N GLY A 160 -1.64 12.54 11.77
CA GLY A 160 -1.29 11.47 12.71
C GLY A 160 -1.04 10.15 11.99
N LEU A 161 -1.96 9.76 11.09
CA LEU A 161 -1.84 8.53 10.31
C LEU A 161 -0.59 8.52 9.41
N ALA A 162 -0.22 9.67 8.85
CA ALA A 162 0.99 9.87 8.05
C ALA A 162 2.31 9.70 8.83
N LYS A 163 2.26 9.55 10.16
CA LYS A 163 3.41 9.25 11.03
C LYS A 163 3.44 7.80 11.53
N THR A 164 2.45 6.98 11.16
CA THR A 164 2.35 5.58 11.58
C THR A 164 3.03 4.62 10.59
N LYS A 165 2.91 3.31 10.80
CA LYS A 165 3.33 2.28 9.84
C LYS A 165 2.63 2.41 8.47
N LEU A 166 1.51 3.15 8.39
CA LEU A 166 0.77 3.44 7.16
C LEU A 166 1.26 4.70 6.43
N ALA A 167 2.25 5.42 6.99
CA ALA A 167 2.76 6.68 6.48
C ALA A 167 3.03 6.67 4.97
N LYS A 168 3.69 5.63 4.49
CA LYS A 168 4.02 5.51 3.07
C LYS A 168 2.76 5.49 2.20
N SER A 169 1.79 4.63 2.51
CA SER A 169 0.57 4.48 1.72
C SER A 169 -0.27 5.76 1.72
N ILE A 170 -0.35 6.45 2.86
CA ILE A 170 -1.11 7.70 3.00
C ILE A 170 -0.46 8.83 2.22
N ASN A 171 0.86 8.97 2.32
CA ASN A 171 1.60 9.98 1.58
C ASN A 171 1.62 9.71 0.08
N ASP A 172 1.65 8.44 -0.33
CA ASP A 172 1.56 8.03 -1.73
C ASP A 172 0.18 8.38 -2.31
N ALA A 173 -0.89 8.01 -1.61
CA ALA A 173 -2.27 8.34 -2.00
C ALA A 173 -2.58 9.85 -1.93
N GLY A 174 -1.90 10.59 -1.06
CA GLY A 174 -2.00 12.04 -0.97
C GLY A 174 -3.35 12.55 -0.45
N TRP A 175 -3.95 11.87 0.53
CA TRP A 175 -5.31 12.17 1.02
C TRP A 175 -5.53 13.63 1.41
N GLY A 176 -4.58 14.24 2.13
CA GLY A 176 -4.73 15.64 2.55
C GLY A 176 -4.77 16.61 1.36
N GLN A 177 -3.95 16.35 0.32
CA GLN A 177 -3.96 17.12 -0.90
C GLN A 177 -5.29 16.96 -1.65
N PHE A 178 -5.80 15.72 -1.74
CA PHE A 178 -7.06 15.44 -2.39
C PHE A 178 -8.25 16.14 -1.71
N VAL A 179 -8.37 16.03 -0.39
CA VAL A 179 -9.47 16.68 0.35
C VAL A 179 -9.42 18.20 0.19
N SER A 180 -8.22 18.81 0.21
CA SER A 180 -8.07 20.24 -0.04
C SER A 180 -8.49 20.64 -1.47
N ILE A 181 -8.07 19.87 -2.49
CA ILE A 181 -8.49 20.10 -3.88
C ILE A 181 -10.00 19.97 -4.03
N LEU A 182 -10.58 18.91 -3.45
CA LEU A 182 -12.01 18.63 -3.51
C LEU A 182 -12.82 19.77 -2.86
N SER A 183 -12.46 20.20 -1.65
CA SER A 183 -13.15 21.30 -0.96
C SER A 183 -13.06 22.61 -1.75
N ASN A 184 -11.88 22.96 -2.27
CA ASN A 184 -11.72 24.19 -3.04
C ASN A 184 -12.52 24.16 -4.35
N LYS A 185 -12.54 23.02 -5.06
CA LYS A 185 -13.31 22.87 -6.30
C LYS A 185 -14.81 22.83 -6.06
N ALA A 186 -15.26 22.26 -4.93
CA ALA A 186 -16.66 22.27 -4.56
C ALA A 186 -17.15 23.70 -4.32
N VAL A 187 -16.43 24.50 -3.53
CA VAL A 187 -16.79 25.90 -3.28
C VAL A 187 -16.88 26.70 -4.57
N ASN A 188 -15.92 26.52 -5.49
CA ASN A 188 -15.95 27.20 -6.79
C ASN A 188 -17.15 26.80 -7.67
N ALA A 189 -17.70 25.60 -7.47
CA ALA A 189 -18.87 25.10 -8.19
C ALA A 189 -20.20 25.38 -7.44
N GLY A 190 -20.16 26.06 -6.29
CA GLY A 190 -21.35 26.24 -5.43
C GLY A 190 -21.78 24.98 -4.68
N LEU A 191 -20.94 23.94 -4.65
CA LEU A 191 -21.21 22.64 -4.04
C LEU A 191 -20.61 22.54 -2.63
N LYS A 192 -21.04 21.55 -1.85
CA LYS A 192 -20.66 21.42 -0.44
C LYS A 192 -19.89 20.13 -0.13
N VAL A 193 -18.70 20.29 0.44
CA VAL A 193 -17.92 19.18 1.02
C VAL A 193 -17.98 19.25 2.54
N ILE A 194 -18.49 18.21 3.19
CA ILE A 194 -18.60 18.15 4.66
C ILE A 194 -17.67 17.10 5.24
N ALA A 195 -16.88 17.52 6.24
CA ALA A 195 -16.11 16.60 7.06
C ALA A 195 -16.98 16.02 8.20
N VAL A 196 -17.13 14.69 8.25
CA VAL A 196 -17.92 13.96 9.26
C VAL A 196 -17.00 13.28 10.27
N ASN A 197 -17.37 13.26 11.55
CA ASN A 197 -16.59 12.58 12.57
C ASN A 197 -16.60 11.06 12.31
N PRO A 198 -15.43 10.41 12.17
CA PRO A 198 -15.34 8.96 11.91
C PRO A 198 -15.63 8.10 13.15
N SER A 199 -15.78 8.71 14.34
CA SER A 199 -15.97 7.96 15.58
C SER A 199 -17.29 7.19 15.56
N GLY A 200 -17.24 5.88 15.76
CA GLY A 200 -18.42 5.03 15.89
C GLY A 200 -19.13 4.66 14.58
N THR A 201 -18.84 5.32 13.46
CA THR A 201 -19.55 5.10 12.18
C THR A 201 -19.45 3.67 11.67
N SER A 202 -18.30 3.03 11.89
CA SER A 202 -18.07 1.63 11.51
C SER A 202 -18.67 0.62 12.48
N GLN A 203 -19.16 1.05 13.66
CA GLN A 203 -19.77 0.19 14.68
C GLN A 203 -21.29 0.37 14.78
N GLU A 204 -21.82 1.54 14.44
CA GLU A 204 -23.27 1.82 14.43
C GLU A 204 -23.97 1.15 13.25
N CYS A 205 -25.18 0.64 13.46
CA CYS A 205 -26.01 0.08 12.40
C CYS A 205 -26.70 1.20 11.61
N SER A 206 -26.60 1.16 10.28
CA SER A 206 -27.29 2.14 9.42
C SER A 206 -28.81 2.03 9.47
N SER A 207 -29.36 0.84 9.73
CA SER A 207 -30.81 0.62 9.77
C SER A 207 -31.44 1.05 11.10
N CYS A 208 -30.89 0.62 12.24
CA CYS A 208 -31.50 0.85 13.56
C CYS A 208 -30.69 1.74 14.51
N GLY A 209 -29.47 2.16 14.14
CA GLY A 209 -28.61 3.00 14.98
C GLY A 209 -27.90 2.26 16.13
N HIS A 210 -28.14 0.96 16.32
CA HIS A 210 -27.53 0.19 17.41
C HIS A 210 -26.01 0.01 17.23
N LYS A 211 -25.25 0.14 18.32
CA LYS A 211 -23.79 -0.02 18.33
C LYS A 211 -23.38 -1.49 18.41
N VAL A 212 -22.86 -2.01 17.31
CA VAL A 212 -22.29 -3.35 17.22
C VAL A 212 -20.76 -3.26 17.28
N LYS A 213 -20.19 -3.55 18.45
CA LYS A 213 -18.73 -3.62 18.64
C LYS A 213 -18.17 -4.77 17.81
N LYS A 214 -17.19 -4.47 16.95
CA LYS A 214 -16.54 -5.45 16.09
C LYS A 214 -15.06 -5.13 15.84
N PRO A 215 -14.17 -6.13 15.74
CA PRO A 215 -12.77 -5.92 15.44
C PRO A 215 -12.55 -5.52 13.97
N LEU A 216 -11.38 -4.95 13.66
CA LEU A 216 -11.00 -4.55 12.30
C LEU A 216 -10.99 -5.71 11.29
N SER A 217 -10.79 -6.95 11.75
CA SER A 217 -10.84 -8.16 10.93
C SER A 217 -12.26 -8.53 10.48
N GLN A 218 -13.29 -8.12 11.23
CA GLN A 218 -14.67 -8.41 10.88
C GLN A 218 -15.14 -7.41 9.81
N ARG A 219 -15.32 -7.92 8.59
CA ARG A 219 -15.69 -7.13 7.39
C ARG A 219 -17.18 -7.17 7.09
N MET A 220 -17.91 -8.11 7.67
CA MET A 220 -19.38 -8.13 7.65
C MET A 220 -19.93 -7.39 8.87
N HIS A 221 -21.04 -6.68 8.67
CA HIS A 221 -21.82 -6.09 9.72
C HIS A 221 -23.14 -6.83 9.81
N ASP A 222 -23.30 -7.58 10.90
CA ASP A 222 -24.52 -8.29 11.24
C ASP A 222 -25.11 -7.62 12.48
N CYS A 223 -26.30 -7.05 12.35
CA CYS A 223 -26.97 -6.39 13.46
C CYS A 223 -27.81 -7.39 14.27
N PRO A 224 -27.64 -7.49 15.60
CA PRO A 224 -28.44 -8.40 16.42
C PRO A 224 -29.88 -7.93 16.64
N ILE A 225 -30.19 -6.65 16.36
CA ILE A 225 -31.51 -6.06 16.61
C ILE A 225 -32.40 -6.08 15.37
N CYS A 226 -31.89 -5.57 14.25
CA CYS A 226 -32.68 -5.44 13.03
C CYS A 226 -32.29 -6.47 11.96
N HIS A 227 -31.38 -7.40 12.29
CA HIS A 227 -30.91 -8.48 11.41
C HIS A 227 -30.33 -8.02 10.07
N ALA A 228 -29.99 -6.73 9.93
CA ALA A 228 -29.33 -6.21 8.74
C ALA A 228 -27.93 -6.84 8.61
N SER A 229 -27.66 -7.41 7.44
CA SER A 229 -26.35 -7.98 7.08
C SER A 229 -25.81 -7.29 5.83
N LEU A 230 -24.68 -6.60 5.96
CA LEU A 230 -24.00 -5.96 4.83
C LEU A 230 -22.50 -5.80 5.08
N CYS A 231 -21.75 -5.41 4.05
CA CYS A 231 -20.34 -5.06 4.21
C CYS A 231 -20.17 -3.89 5.20
N ARG A 232 -19.20 -3.99 6.10
CA ARG A 232 -18.89 -2.97 7.12
C ARG A 232 -18.65 -1.59 6.50
N ASP A 233 -17.96 -1.54 5.36
CA ASP A 233 -17.62 -0.27 4.73
C ASP A 233 -18.88 0.38 4.10
N LEU A 234 -19.78 -0.42 3.52
CA LEU A 234 -21.08 0.07 3.03
C LEU A 234 -21.95 0.58 4.19
N ASN A 235 -21.94 -0.13 5.32
CA ASN A 235 -22.68 0.29 6.51
C ASN A 235 -22.13 1.61 7.06
N ALA A 236 -20.81 1.77 7.13
CA ALA A 236 -20.18 3.01 7.56
C ALA A 236 -20.55 4.18 6.64
N ILE A 237 -20.55 3.97 5.31
CA ILE A 237 -20.98 4.98 4.32
C ILE A 237 -22.44 5.40 4.58
N ALA A 238 -23.33 4.43 4.77
CA ALA A 238 -24.75 4.70 5.04
C ALA A 238 -24.95 5.47 6.35
N VAL A 239 -24.24 5.10 7.44
CA VAL A 239 -24.28 5.83 8.71
C VAL A 239 -23.80 7.28 8.52
N ILE A 240 -22.71 7.51 7.80
CA ILE A 240 -22.18 8.85 7.51
C ILE A 240 -23.22 9.69 6.76
N LEU A 241 -23.90 9.10 5.77
CA LEU A 241 -24.97 9.76 5.01
C LEU A 241 -26.16 10.13 5.92
N ILE A 242 -26.63 9.19 6.76
CA ILE A 242 -27.75 9.40 7.69
C ILE A 242 -27.42 10.50 8.71
N LEU A 243 -26.24 10.45 9.33
CA LEU A 243 -25.78 11.49 10.25
C LEU A 243 -25.75 12.87 9.59
N LYS A 244 -25.45 12.91 8.28
CA LYS A 244 -25.46 14.16 7.53
C LYS A 244 -26.87 14.67 7.25
N ILE A 245 -27.81 13.81 6.83
CA ILE A 245 -29.21 14.17 6.59
C ILE A 245 -29.83 14.71 7.89
N LYS A 246 -29.62 14.03 9.02
CA LYS A 246 -30.10 14.49 10.33
C LYS A 246 -29.57 15.88 10.68
N LYS A 247 -28.30 16.17 10.40
CA LYS A 247 -27.67 17.49 10.65
C LYS A 247 -28.08 18.59 9.64
N LEU A 248 -28.71 18.25 8.52
CA LEU A 248 -29.24 19.22 7.57
C LEU A 248 -30.70 19.59 7.87
N ILE A 249 -31.44 18.67 8.51
CA ILE A 249 -32.86 18.84 8.86
C ILE A 249 -33.03 19.49 10.25
N SER A 250 -32.05 19.31 11.15
CA SER A 250 -31.96 20.00 12.46
C SER A 250 -31.39 21.41 12.33
#